data_AF-A0A5K1C8H5-F1
#
_entry.id   AF-A0A5K1C8H5-F1
#
_cell.length_a   1.000
_cell.length_b   1.000
_cell.length_c   1.000
_cell.angle_alpha   90.00
_cell.angle_beta   90.00
_cell.angle_gamma   90.00
#
_symmetry.space_group_name_H-M   'P 1'
#
loop_
_entity.id
_entity.type
_entity.pdbx_description
1 polymer ?
#
loop_
_entity_poly.entity_id
_entity_poly.type
_entity_poly.pdbx_seq_one_letter_code
_entity_poly.pdbx_strand_id
1 'polypeptide(L)' 'IRVSAILTNAPFMLNLDCDHYINNSKAIREAMCFLMDPQVGRKVCFVQFPQRFDGIDKNDRYANRNTVFFD' A
#
# COMPACT_ATOMS: atom_id res chain seq x y z
N ILE A 1 -5.97 12.44 9.49
CA ILE A 1 -5.15 12.20 10.71
C ILE A 1 -5.78 12.77 11.99
N ARG A 2 -6.00 14.09 12.09
CA ARG A 2 -6.45 14.78 13.33
C ARG A 2 -7.65 14.13 14.06
N VAL A 3 -8.69 13.75 13.33
CA VAL A 3 -9.89 13.12 13.93
C VAL A 3 -9.56 11.73 14.47
N SER A 4 -8.83 10.91 13.71
CA SER A 4 -8.42 9.57 14.16
C SER A 4 -7.56 9.63 15.41
N ALA A 5 -6.67 10.63 15.54
CA ALA A 5 -5.83 10.81 16.73
C ALA A 5 -6.65 10.98 18.03
N ILE A 6 -7.86 11.52 17.93
CA ILE A 6 -8.76 11.71 19.08
C ILE A 6 -9.65 10.48 19.29
N LEU A 7 -10.18 9.90 18.21
CA LEU A 7 -11.18 8.83 18.30
C LEU A 7 -10.59 7.45 18.58
N THR A 8 -9.52 7.07 17.88
CA THR A 8 -8.95 5.71 17.95
C THR A 8 -7.45 5.68 18.19
N ASN A 9 -6.75 6.76 17.83
CA ASN A 9 -5.30 6.94 17.97
C ASN A 9 -4.47 5.74 17.48
N ALA A 10 -4.83 5.18 16.32
CA ALA A 10 -4.13 4.03 15.77
C ALA A 10 -2.64 4.36 15.46
N PRO A 11 -1.68 3.49 15.81
CA PRO A 11 -0.25 3.76 15.62
C PRO A 11 0.21 3.64 14.15
N PHE A 12 -0.61 3.02 13.30
CA PHE A 12 -0.36 2.87 11.87
C PHE A 12 -1.58 3.37 11.09
N MET A 13 -1.34 3.96 9.92
CA MET A 13 -2.39 4.42 9.02
C MET A 13 -2.17 3.86 7.61
N LEU A 14 -3.26 3.44 6.98
CA LEU A 14 -3.30 3.05 5.58
C LEU A 14 -3.90 4.22 4.77
N ASN A 15 -3.17 4.69 3.75
CA ASN A 15 -3.71 5.62 2.77
C ASN A 15 -4.19 4.85 1.55
N LEU A 16 -5.41 5.13 1.07
CA LEU A 16 -6.02 4.46 -0.06
C LEU A 16 -6.94 5.43 -0.81
N ASP A 17 -6.79 5.50 -2.12
CA ASP A 17 -7.61 6.34 -3.00
C ASP A 17 -8.90 5.60 -3.41
N CYS A 18 -9.91 6.35 -3.87
CA CYS A 18 -11.26 5.82 -4.13
C CYS A 18 -11.35 4.87 -5.34
N ASP A 19 -10.37 4.91 -6.24
CA ASP A 19 -10.24 4.06 -7.42
C ASP A 19 -9.36 2.83 -7.16
N HIS A 20 -8.85 2.67 -5.92
CA HIS A 20 -8.06 1.53 -5.51
C HIS A 20 -8.78 0.71 -4.44
N TYR A 21 -8.57 -0.61 -4.50
CA TYR A 21 -9.12 -1.54 -3.52
C TYR A 21 -8.06 -2.55 -3.08
N ILE A 22 -8.27 -3.16 -1.91
CA ILE A 22 -7.40 -4.22 -1.40
C ILE A 22 -7.76 -5.52 -2.11
N ASN A 23 -6.85 -6.03 -2.95
CA ASN A 23 -7.04 -7.26 -3.71
C ASN A 23 -6.63 -8.54 -2.95
N ASN A 24 -5.87 -8.42 -1.85
CA ASN A 24 -5.43 -9.52 -1.00
C ASN A 24 -5.64 -9.16 0.47
N SER A 25 -6.46 -9.94 1.18
CA SER A 25 -6.75 -9.71 2.61
C SER A 25 -5.53 -9.83 3.52
N LYS A 26 -4.41 -10.38 3.03
CA LYS A 26 -3.14 -10.48 3.75
C LYS A 26 -2.25 -9.25 3.64
N ALA A 27 -2.55 -8.28 2.76
CA ALA A 27 -1.68 -7.13 2.51
C ALA A 27 -1.29 -6.37 3.80
N ILE A 28 -2.27 -6.15 4.70
CA ILE A 28 -2.01 -5.48 5.98
C ILE A 28 -1.11 -6.34 6.89
N ARG A 29 -1.32 -7.66 6.91
CA ARG A 29 -0.50 -8.59 7.70
C ARG A 29 0.95 -8.59 7.20
N GLU A 30 1.14 -8.56 5.89
CA GLU A 30 2.47 -8.48 5.26
C GLU A 30 3.17 -7.15 5.59
N ALA A 31 2.46 -6.02 5.55
CA ALA A 31 3.01 -4.74 6.00
C ALA A 31 3.47 -4.77 7.46
N MET A 32 2.70 -5.42 8.33
CA MET A 32 3.05 -5.54 9.75
C MET A 32 4.31 -6.38 9.98
N CYS A 33 4.64 -7.34 9.11
CA CYS A 33 5.90 -8.07 9.21
C CYS A 33 7.12 -7.13 9.16
N PHE A 34 7.08 -6.07 8.34
CA PHE A 34 8.16 -5.08 8.28
C PHE A 34 8.09 -4.07 9.43
N LEU A 35 6.89 -3.55 9.73
CA LEU A 35 6.70 -2.51 10.73
C LEU A 35 6.92 -3.00 12.17
N MET A 36 6.68 -4.28 12.44
CA MET A 36 6.83 -4.88 13.77
C MET A 36 8.14 -5.67 13.93
N ASP A 37 9.00 -5.71 12.92
CA ASP A 37 10.30 -6.36 13.04
C ASP A 37 11.17 -5.63 14.09
N PRO A 38 11.70 -6.32 15.11
CA PRO A 38 12.51 -5.69 16.16
C PRO A 38 13.82 -5.05 15.66
N GLN A 39 14.38 -5.53 14.56
CA GLN A 39 15.64 -5.08 13.98
C GLN A 39 15.43 -3.96 12.96
N VAL A 40 14.44 -4.09 12.07
CA VAL A 40 14.22 -3.12 10.98
C VAL A 40 13.05 -2.16 11.22
N GLY A 41 12.00 -2.56 11.94
CA GLY A 41 10.75 -1.82 12.03
C GLY A 41 10.90 -0.40 12.58
N ARG A 42 11.83 -0.19 13.52
CA ARG A 42 12.15 1.16 14.05
C ARG A 42 12.70 2.14 13.00
N LYS A 43 13.20 1.64 11.87
CA LYS A 43 13.75 2.44 10.77
C LYS A 43 12.78 2.54 9.58
N VAL A 44 11.64 1.87 9.63
CA VAL A 44 10.64 1.87 8.57
C VAL A 44 9.57 2.91 8.88
N CYS A 45 9.41 3.90 7.99
CA CYS A 45 8.36 4.92 8.13
C CYS A 45 7.04 4.49 7.46
N PHE A 46 7.13 3.80 6.32
CA PHE A 46 5.97 3.29 5.58
C PHE A 46 6.38 2.06 4.75
N VAL A 47 5.40 1.24 4.40
CA VAL A 47 5.54 0.12 3.46
C VAL A 47 4.76 0.50 2.21
N GLN A 48 5.45 0.66 1.08
CA GLN A 48 4.83 0.97 -0.20
C GLN A 48 4.46 -0.32 -0.91
N PHE A 49 3.20 -0.43 -1.34
CA PHE A 49 2.76 -1.49 -2.23
C PHE A 49 2.75 -1.01 -3.68
N PRO A 50 3.15 -1.84 -4.66
CA PRO A 50 3.01 -1.49 -6.05
C PRO A 50 1.53 -1.41 -6.43
N GLN A 51 1.14 -0.30 -7.06
CA GLN A 51 -0.21 -0.14 -7.60
C GLN A 51 -0.29 -0.85 -8.96
N ARG A 52 -1.34 -1.64 -9.15
CA ARG A 52 -1.61 -2.36 -10.41
C ARG A 52 -3.04 -2.03 -10.85
N PHE A 53 -3.20 -1.81 -12.15
CA PHE A 53 -4.46 -1.37 -12.74
C PHE A 53 -5.11 -2.50 -13.53
N ASP A 54 -6.41 -2.66 -13.33
CA ASP A 54 -7.24 -3.60 -14.06
C ASP A 54 -7.69 -3.02 -15.42
N GLY A 55 -8.20 -3.88 -16.30
CA GLY A 55 -8.85 -3.44 -17.56
C GLY A 55 -7.90 -2.94 -18.66
N ILE A 56 -6.60 -3.21 -18.54
CA ILE A 56 -5.62 -2.81 -19.57
C ILE A 56 -5.68 -3.76 -20.77
N ASP A 57 -5.87 -3.19 -21.97
CA ASP A 57 -5.85 -3.92 -23.23
C ASP A 57 -4.54 -4.69 -23.43
N LYS A 58 -4.59 -5.79 -24.19
CA LYS A 58 -3.43 -6.65 -24.47
C LYS A 58 -2.27 -5.90 -25.11
N ASN A 59 -2.56 -4.88 -25.93
CA ASN A 59 -1.52 -4.11 -26.61
C ASN A 59 -0.92 -3.01 -25.73
N ASP A 60 -1.57 -2.67 -24.60
CA ASP A 60 -1.18 -1.62 -23.66
C ASP A 60 -0.59 -0.37 -24.35
N ARG A 61 -1.31 0.14 -25.36
CA ARG A 61 -0.81 1.22 -26.24
C ARG A 61 -0.42 2.49 -25.46
N TYR A 62 -1.03 2.71 -24.31
CA TYR A 62 -0.80 3.87 -23.43
C TYR A 62 0.20 3.58 -22.30
N ALA A 63 0.79 2.38 -22.24
CA ALA A 63 1.72 1.95 -21.20
C ALA A 63 1.17 2.09 -19.77
N ASN A 64 -0.13 1.84 -19.60
CA ASN A 64 -0.84 2.03 -18.33
C ASN A 64 -0.41 1.03 -17.25
N ARG A 65 0.21 -0.10 -17.61
CA ARG A 65 0.73 -1.05 -16.59
C ARG A 65 1.91 -0.48 -15.81
N ASN A 66 2.66 0.42 -16.45
CA ASN A 66 3.82 1.11 -15.89
C ASN A 66 4.83 0.17 -15.20
N THR A 67 5.00 -1.05 -15.71
CA THR A 67 5.83 -2.11 -15.10
C THR A 67 7.29 -1.70 -14.97
N VAL A 68 7.83 -0.90 -15.91
CA VAL A 68 9.23 -0.46 -15.91
C VAL A 68 9.63 0.28 -14.64
N PHE A 69 8.70 1.01 -14.01
CA PHE A 69 8.99 1.80 -12.80
C PHE A 69 8.59 1.09 -11.50
N PHE A 70 7.70 0.11 -11.58
CA PHE A 70 7.07 -0.52 -10.41
C PHE A 70 7.34 -2.03 -10.30
N ASP A 71 8.22 -2.59 -11.12
CA ASP A 71 8.79 -3.94 -11.02
C ASP A 71 10.31 -3.89 -10.81
#